data_AF-A0A524N0E3-F1
#
_entry.id   AF-A0A524N0E3-F1
#
_cell.length_a   1.000
_cell.length_b   1.000
_cell.length_c   1.000
_cell.angle_alpha   90.00
_cell.angle_beta   90.00
_cell.angle_gamma   90.00
#
_symmetry.space_group_name_H-M   'P 1'
#
loop_
_entity.id
_entity.type
_entity.pdbx_description
1 polymer ?
#
loop_
_entity_poly.entity_id
_entity_poly.type
_entity_poly.pdbx_seq_one_letter_code
_entity_poly.pdbx_strand_id
1 'polypeptide(L)'
;MRYAIISDIHSNLQAWNAVLLDLRSLNVSKIICLGDIVGYGPNPGEVLESVYANVDYLVLGNHDAALCGKLDESLFNESAARLLDWTRTRLDAAAQKFLNKIPLSLKGGAFRCVHGDYASPGYFNYVTDAQQALASWMAVHEPLLFAGHTHVPALFVLGPSGVPRTVDPQDFEMEDSKRYFVNVGSVGHPRDGDTRASYCIFDEETSGLFWRRIPFDIDAYRQALLAAGIPEQTSYFLCHDPRNAVPPVRQITSFSPPRTPDKAARNVADVQDLRVLQQRVRRWKALCIAVACAAAVAGVAIAWQAIRHSKRAIFLHSPQTPARIEATDVTADEQLLGMPAAPSEKGWPVAGWVLSLGNRYRQSIEAQRSEDGVMFLVLRSDTMRDELRVISPHIDAEPGMKLCMQGMFKMPDDFKGDIALTIELSREAEGALKVDDQFIRKPPNVRREGGWMLAKQTFVLPANSRSMRVQLVGKFRGQVEVKDLFLERKD
;
A
#
# COMPACT_ATOMS: atom_id res chain seq x y z
N MET A 1 -4.92 0.47 47.79
CA MET A 1 -4.83 1.07 46.44
C MET A 1 -3.36 1.20 46.08
N ARG A 2 -2.96 0.98 44.81
CA ARG A 2 -1.54 1.07 44.41
C ARG A 2 -1.26 2.33 43.61
N TYR A 3 -0.30 3.12 44.08
CA TYR A 3 0.19 4.32 43.42
C TYR A 3 1.59 4.07 42.85
N ALA A 4 1.83 4.51 41.61
CA ALA A 4 3.19 4.66 41.10
C ALA A 4 3.64 6.10 41.28
N ILE A 5 4.77 6.29 41.96
CA ILE A 5 5.35 7.59 42.22
C ILE A 5 6.64 7.70 41.40
N ILE A 6 6.61 8.54 40.36
CA ILE A 6 7.70 8.75 39.40
C ILE A 6 8.19 10.19 39.48
N SER A 7 9.42 10.47 39.05
CA SER A 7 9.94 11.84 38.93
C SER A 7 11.01 11.94 37.85
N ASP A 8 11.34 13.16 37.43
CA ASP A 8 12.54 13.48 36.65
C ASP A 8 12.59 12.66 35.35
N ILE A 9 11.54 12.72 34.55
CA ILE A 9 11.44 12.03 33.25
C ILE A 9 12.37 12.70 32.22
N HIS A 10 12.57 14.02 32.32
CA HIS A 10 13.58 14.76 31.55
C HIS A 10 13.57 14.43 30.06
N SER A 11 12.40 14.48 29.43
CA SER A 11 12.25 14.26 27.98
C SER A 11 12.86 12.93 27.48
N ASN A 12 13.08 11.95 28.35
CA ASN A 12 13.64 10.64 28.01
C ASN A 12 12.50 9.66 27.69
N LEU A 13 12.08 9.67 26.43
CA LEU A 13 10.96 8.85 25.96
C LEU A 13 11.24 7.35 26.09
N GLN A 14 12.50 6.92 25.92
CA GLN A 14 12.89 5.52 26.00
C GLN A 14 12.73 4.99 27.43
N ALA A 15 13.20 5.74 28.43
CA ALA A 15 13.01 5.41 29.83
C ALA A 15 11.53 5.45 30.23
N TRP A 16 10.81 6.49 29.79
CA TRP A 16 9.38 6.63 30.08
C TRP A 16 8.55 5.48 29.53
N ASN A 17 8.80 5.07 28.28
CA ASN A 17 8.12 3.92 27.68
C ASN A 17 8.40 2.62 28.43
N ALA A 18 9.63 2.40 28.89
CA ALA A 18 9.98 1.23 29.68
C ALA A 18 9.25 1.21 31.03
N VAL A 19 9.17 2.36 31.71
CA VAL A 19 8.42 2.51 32.97
C VAL A 19 6.93 2.27 32.72
N LEU A 20 6.32 2.87 31.70
CA LEU A 20 4.90 2.63 31.37
C LEU A 20 4.59 1.15 31.12
N LEU A 21 5.49 0.42 30.48
CA LEU A 21 5.35 -1.02 30.26
C LEU A 21 5.39 -1.80 31.58
N ASP A 22 6.32 -1.48 32.49
CA ASP A 22 6.38 -2.10 33.82
C ASP A 22 5.11 -1.79 34.62
N LEU A 23 4.66 -0.52 34.65
CA LEU A 23 3.46 -0.08 35.35
C LEU A 23 2.19 -0.81 34.90
N ARG A 24 2.04 -1.05 33.58
CA ARG A 24 0.91 -1.82 33.03
C ARG A 24 0.88 -3.27 33.53
N SER A 25 2.04 -3.86 33.85
CA SER A 25 2.11 -5.22 34.38
C SER A 25 1.76 -5.33 35.88
N LEU A 26 1.79 -4.20 36.61
CA LEU A 26 1.66 -4.17 38.07
C LEU A 26 0.26 -3.80 38.59
N ASN A 27 -0.73 -3.63 37.68
CA ASN A 27 -2.10 -3.21 38.01
C ASN A 27 -2.14 -1.96 38.91
N VAL A 28 -1.26 -0.99 38.63
CA VAL A 28 -1.24 0.29 39.35
C VAL A 28 -2.54 1.04 39.13
N SER A 29 -3.12 1.55 40.21
CA SER A 29 -4.39 2.27 40.18
C SER A 29 -4.25 3.70 39.69
N LYS A 30 -3.16 4.37 40.11
CA LYS A 30 -2.88 5.78 39.80
C LYS A 30 -1.39 6.05 39.63
N ILE A 31 -1.03 6.90 38.67
CA ILE A 31 0.35 7.37 38.45
C ILE A 31 0.47 8.83 38.90
N ILE A 32 1.47 9.10 39.73
CA ILE A 32 1.81 10.44 40.23
C ILE A 32 3.22 10.79 39.77
N CYS A 33 3.36 11.88 39.02
CA CYS A 33 4.65 12.39 38.58
C CYS A 33 5.05 13.62 39.39
N LEU A 34 6.23 13.57 40.01
CA LEU A 34 6.75 14.60 40.91
C LEU A 34 7.48 15.73 40.19
N GLY A 35 7.24 15.91 38.88
CA GLY A 35 7.80 16.99 38.08
C GLY A 35 9.08 16.63 37.33
N ASP A 36 9.59 17.63 36.62
CA ASP A 36 10.68 17.54 35.64
C ASP A 36 10.34 16.54 34.54
N ILE A 37 9.20 16.81 33.90
CA ILE A 37 8.70 16.05 32.76
C ILE A 37 9.60 16.32 31.56
N VAL A 38 9.99 17.59 31.40
CA VAL A 38 10.87 18.09 30.34
C VAL A 38 12.21 18.53 30.90
N GLY A 39 13.18 18.76 30.01
CA GLY A 39 14.56 19.10 30.36
C GLY A 39 15.51 17.98 29.96
N TYR A 40 16.77 18.31 29.71
CA TYR A 40 17.88 17.42 29.28
C TYR A 40 17.68 16.54 28.02
N GLY A 41 16.66 15.67 27.98
CA GLY A 41 16.46 14.66 26.95
C GLY A 41 15.88 15.15 25.62
N PRO A 42 15.88 14.30 24.59
CA PRO A 42 15.65 14.70 23.20
C PRO A 42 14.18 14.72 22.76
N ASN A 43 13.23 14.23 23.58
CA ASN A 43 11.83 14.04 23.17
C ASN A 43 10.81 14.78 24.07
N PRO A 44 10.90 16.11 24.23
CA PRO A 44 10.03 16.86 25.15
C PRO A 44 8.55 16.81 24.75
N GLY A 45 8.24 16.90 23.45
CA GLY A 45 6.86 16.89 22.97
C GLY A 45 6.18 15.54 23.20
N GLU A 46 6.84 14.47 22.78
CA GLU A 46 6.31 13.10 22.87
C GLU A 46 6.17 12.64 24.33
N VAL A 47 7.12 13.01 25.19
CA VAL A 47 7.01 12.73 26.63
C VAL A 47 5.85 13.51 27.24
N LEU A 48 5.69 14.80 26.92
CA LEU A 48 4.62 15.61 27.48
C LEU A 48 3.23 15.12 27.04
N GLU A 49 3.06 14.76 25.76
CA GLU A 49 1.84 14.14 25.23
C GLU A 49 1.52 12.82 25.95
N SER A 50 2.54 11.97 26.13
CA SER A 50 2.38 10.69 26.81
C SER A 50 2.04 10.85 28.29
N VAL A 51 2.69 11.79 28.99
CA VAL A 51 2.39 12.12 30.38
C VAL A 51 0.97 12.66 30.51
N TYR A 52 0.55 13.56 29.63
CA TYR A 52 -0.82 14.08 29.61
C TYR A 52 -1.86 12.97 29.45
N ALA A 53 -1.56 11.93 28.66
CA ALA A 53 -2.48 10.82 28.40
C ALA A 53 -2.50 9.73 29.49
N ASN A 54 -1.40 9.53 30.22
CA ASN A 54 -1.24 8.36 31.10
C ASN A 54 -1.07 8.69 32.59
N VAL A 55 -0.69 9.92 32.95
CA VAL A 55 -0.42 10.29 34.36
C VAL A 55 -1.63 10.97 34.98
N ASP A 56 -2.08 10.48 36.14
CA ASP A 56 -3.27 10.99 36.82
C ASP A 56 -3.01 12.30 37.56
N TYR A 57 -1.84 12.43 38.20
CA TYR A 57 -1.51 13.57 39.05
C TYR A 57 -0.09 14.05 38.85
N LEU A 58 0.10 15.37 38.89
CA LEU A 58 1.36 16.03 38.55
C LEU A 58 1.73 17.06 39.62
N VAL A 59 3.01 17.08 39.98
CA VAL A 59 3.67 18.18 40.68
C VAL A 59 4.61 18.88 39.71
N LEU A 60 4.73 20.20 39.81
CA LEU A 60 5.58 21.00 38.95
C LEU A 60 7.04 20.83 39.34
N GLY A 61 7.91 20.49 38.40
CA GLY A 61 9.37 20.50 38.59
C GLY A 61 10.01 21.84 38.28
N ASN A 62 11.29 21.99 38.57
CA ASN A 62 12.00 23.25 38.32
C ASN A 62 12.23 23.49 36.83
N HIS A 63 12.52 22.45 36.03
CA HIS A 63 12.66 22.60 34.57
C HIS A 63 11.32 22.94 33.92
N ASP A 64 10.24 22.31 34.39
CA ASP A 64 8.88 22.64 33.97
C ASP A 64 8.52 24.10 34.30
N ALA A 65 8.88 24.54 35.52
CA ALA A 65 8.64 25.90 36.00
C ALA A 65 9.43 26.95 35.21
N ALA A 66 10.70 26.67 34.88
CA ALA A 66 11.53 27.53 34.05
C ALA A 66 10.95 27.65 32.63
N LEU A 67 10.49 26.53 32.05
CA LEU A 67 9.88 26.55 30.71
C LEU A 67 8.65 27.47 30.64
N CYS A 68 7.81 27.50 31.68
CA CYS A 68 6.63 28.36 31.76
C CYS A 68 6.89 29.75 32.38
N GLY A 69 8.15 30.14 32.61
CA GLY A 69 8.52 31.46 33.12
C GLY A 69 8.18 31.72 34.59
N LYS A 70 8.00 30.67 35.39
CA LYS A 70 7.77 30.76 36.85
C LYS A 70 9.07 30.73 37.66
N LEU A 71 10.17 30.32 37.04
CA LEU A 71 11.48 30.25 37.65
C LEU A 71 12.49 30.93 36.73
N ASP A 72 13.39 31.72 37.31
CA ASP A 72 14.45 32.38 36.55
C ASP A 72 15.49 31.36 36.08
N GLU A 73 15.78 31.36 34.78
CA GLU A 73 16.76 30.49 34.14
C GLU A 73 18.19 30.79 34.60
N SER A 74 18.45 31.99 35.14
CA SER A 74 19.75 32.36 35.73
C SER A 74 20.17 31.45 36.89
N LEU A 75 19.21 30.73 37.50
CA LEU A 75 19.43 29.76 38.57
C LEU A 75 19.96 28.41 38.05
N PHE A 76 19.96 28.20 36.72
CA PHE A 76 20.41 26.97 36.09
C PHE A 76 21.87 27.12 35.62
N ASN A 77 22.58 25.99 35.55
CA ASN A 77 23.88 25.99 34.90
C ASN A 77 23.72 26.26 33.38
N GLU A 78 24.78 26.77 32.75
CA GLU A 78 24.76 27.19 31.34
C GLU A 78 24.30 26.08 30.38
N SER A 79 24.68 24.83 30.66
CA SER A 79 24.27 23.68 29.83
C SER A 79 22.77 23.39 29.94
N ALA A 80 22.21 23.47 31.14
CA ALA A 80 20.79 23.25 31.40
C ALA A 80 19.94 24.39 30.82
N ALA A 81 20.37 25.65 30.98
CA ALA A 81 19.70 26.80 30.38
C ALA A 81 19.61 26.68 28.84
N ARG A 82 20.72 26.32 28.17
CA ARG A 82 20.73 26.08 26.71
C ARG A 82 19.79 24.95 26.28
N LEU A 83 19.69 23.89 27.07
CA LEU A 83 18.78 22.77 26.78
C LEU A 83 17.32 23.15 27.02
N LEU A 84 17.03 24.01 28.00
CA LEU A 84 15.70 24.56 28.21
C LEU A 84 15.28 25.46 27.05
N ASP A 85 16.18 26.32 26.55
CA ASP A 85 15.95 27.10 25.35
C ASP A 85 15.68 26.22 24.13
N TRP A 86 16.49 25.18 23.93
CA TRP A 86 16.25 24.19 22.87
C TRP A 86 14.88 23.52 23.03
N THR A 87 14.54 23.09 24.25
CA THR A 87 13.26 22.43 24.59
C THR A 87 12.07 23.32 24.28
N ARG A 88 12.17 24.62 24.58
CA ARG A 88 11.15 25.62 24.30
C ARG A 88 10.82 25.72 22.81
N THR A 89 11.80 25.55 21.93
CA THR A 89 11.56 25.54 20.47
C THR A 89 10.82 24.29 19.96
N ARG A 90 10.68 23.26 20.81
CA ARG A 90 10.03 21.97 20.47
C ARG A 90 8.62 21.85 21.03
N LEU A 91 8.16 22.84 21.77
CA LEU A 91 6.87 22.83 22.46
C LEU A 91 6.03 24.03 22.03
N ASP A 92 4.72 23.82 21.93
CA ASP A 92 3.78 24.86 21.55
C ASP A 92 3.22 25.64 22.76
N ALA A 93 2.33 26.60 22.49
CA ALA A 93 1.68 27.36 23.55
C ALA A 93 0.73 26.53 24.43
N ALA A 94 0.25 25.37 23.95
CA ALA A 94 -0.62 24.49 24.73
C ALA A 94 0.18 23.78 25.83
N ALA A 95 1.40 23.31 25.51
CA ALA A 95 2.34 22.76 26.49
C ALA A 95 2.62 23.74 27.64
N GLN A 96 2.93 25.00 27.32
CA GLN A 96 3.19 26.03 28.35
C GLN A 96 1.97 26.29 29.22
N LYS A 97 0.76 26.40 28.62
CA LYS A 97 -0.49 26.59 29.36
C LYS A 97 -0.80 25.40 30.27
N PHE A 98 -0.46 24.19 29.85
CA PHE A 98 -0.63 22.98 30.65
C PHE A 98 0.30 22.99 31.86
N LEU A 99 1.61 23.14 31.65
CA LEU A 99 2.61 23.17 32.72
C LEU A 99 2.34 24.30 33.74
N ASN A 100 1.89 25.47 33.27
CA ASN A 100 1.56 26.61 34.13
C ASN A 100 0.42 26.30 35.14
N LYS A 101 -0.41 25.28 34.91
CA LYS A 101 -1.49 24.89 35.83
C LYS A 101 -1.08 23.84 36.86
N ILE A 102 0.10 23.22 36.71
CA ILE A 102 0.54 22.15 37.60
C ILE A 102 0.88 22.75 38.98
N PRO A 103 0.39 22.17 40.09
CA PRO A 103 0.65 22.66 41.44
C PRO A 103 2.06 22.32 41.92
N LEU A 104 2.57 23.07 42.89
CA LEU A 104 3.88 22.81 43.52
C LEU A 104 3.87 21.65 44.52
N SER A 105 2.69 21.24 45.02
CA SER A 105 2.57 20.09 45.91
C SER A 105 1.21 19.42 45.77
N LEU A 106 1.15 18.13 46.08
CA LEU A 106 -0.08 17.35 46.13
C LEU A 106 -0.22 16.64 47.48
N LYS A 107 -1.44 16.52 47.96
CA LYS A 107 -1.77 15.81 49.20
C LYS A 107 -2.63 14.59 48.89
N GLY A 108 -2.15 13.42 49.31
CA GLY A 108 -2.91 12.17 49.36
C GLY A 108 -3.49 11.92 50.77
N GLY A 109 -3.99 10.70 51.00
CA GLY A 109 -4.52 10.30 52.31
C GLY A 109 -3.44 10.28 53.38
N ALA A 110 -2.50 9.35 53.26
CA ALA A 110 -1.37 9.17 54.19
C ALA A 110 -0.05 9.79 53.71
N PHE A 111 -0.02 10.39 52.52
CA PHE A 111 1.21 10.88 51.92
C PHE A 111 1.08 12.27 51.31
N ARG A 112 2.22 12.93 51.07
CA ARG A 112 2.31 14.18 50.34
C ARG A 112 3.39 14.08 49.27
N CYS A 113 3.28 14.86 48.21
CA CYS A 113 4.20 14.86 47.07
C CYS A 113 4.70 16.27 46.77
N VAL A 114 6.00 16.42 46.53
CA VAL A 114 6.66 17.65 46.09
C VAL A 114 7.76 17.29 45.07
N HIS A 115 8.29 18.29 44.35
CA HIS A 115 9.48 18.06 43.53
C HIS A 115 10.77 18.11 44.37
N GLY A 116 11.01 19.21 45.10
CA GLY A 116 12.20 19.42 45.94
C GLY A 116 11.95 19.20 47.44
N ASP A 117 11.51 20.24 48.14
CA ASP A 117 11.29 20.22 49.60
C ASP A 117 9.91 20.78 50.00
N TYR A 118 9.46 20.49 51.22
CA TYR A 118 8.13 20.92 51.70
C TYR A 118 8.14 22.25 52.47
N ALA A 119 9.31 22.71 52.93
CA ALA A 119 9.41 23.96 53.68
C ALA A 119 9.29 25.17 52.75
N SER A 120 9.76 25.06 51.51
CA SER A 120 9.73 26.12 50.51
C SER A 120 9.58 25.55 49.09
N PRO A 121 8.44 24.93 48.73
CA PRO A 121 8.28 24.16 47.49
C PRO A 121 8.61 24.89 46.18
N GLY A 122 8.44 26.22 46.14
CA GLY A 122 8.74 27.03 44.95
C GLY A 122 10.23 27.31 44.72
N TYR A 123 11.09 27.03 45.70
CA TYR A 123 12.55 27.17 45.58
C TYR A 123 13.22 25.89 45.08
N PHE A 124 12.51 24.75 45.10
CA PHE A 124 13.02 23.45 44.66
C PHE A 124 14.34 23.08 45.35
N ASN A 125 14.44 23.23 46.68
CA ASN A 125 15.68 22.89 47.35
C ASN A 125 15.96 21.38 47.26
N TYR A 126 17.21 21.01 47.03
CA TYR A 126 17.65 19.63 47.16
C TYR A 126 17.58 19.16 48.61
N VAL A 127 17.06 17.95 48.83
CA VAL A 127 17.11 17.25 50.12
C VAL A 127 17.97 16.01 49.93
N THR A 128 19.23 16.09 50.39
CA THR A 128 20.26 15.06 50.14
C THR A 128 20.63 14.25 51.38
N ASP A 129 20.20 14.68 52.56
CA ASP A 129 20.40 13.95 53.82
C ASP A 129 19.21 14.11 54.77
N ALA A 130 19.19 13.29 55.83
CA ALA A 130 18.12 13.29 56.80
C ALA A 130 18.02 14.60 57.62
N GLN A 131 19.12 15.34 57.80
CA GLN A 131 19.10 16.60 58.52
C GLN A 131 18.38 17.69 57.71
N GLN A 132 18.62 17.73 56.40
CA GLN A 132 17.91 18.62 55.46
C GLN A 132 16.41 18.30 55.39
N ALA A 133 16.03 17.02 55.53
CA ALA A 133 14.64 16.59 55.54
C ALA A 133 13.85 17.10 56.76
N LEU A 134 14.52 17.53 57.85
CA LEU A 134 13.87 18.01 59.06
C LEU A 134 12.93 19.19 58.82
N ALA A 135 13.35 20.15 58.00
CA ALA A 135 12.51 21.30 57.66
C ALA A 135 11.20 20.86 56.97
N SER A 136 11.29 19.82 56.12
CA SER A 136 10.12 19.25 55.45
C SER A 136 9.17 18.56 56.44
N TRP A 137 9.67 17.76 57.38
CA TRP A 137 8.82 17.17 58.41
C TRP A 137 8.20 18.19 59.35
N MET A 138 8.82 19.34 59.57
CA MET A 138 8.22 20.42 60.38
C MET A 138 7.14 21.20 59.62
N ALA A 139 7.26 21.28 58.29
CA ALA A 139 6.33 22.03 57.45
C ALA A 139 4.99 21.30 57.23
N VAL A 140 4.99 19.97 57.27
CA VAL A 140 3.81 19.14 56.98
C VAL A 140 3.70 17.96 57.94
N HIS A 141 2.51 17.40 58.13
CA HIS A 141 2.26 16.38 59.16
C HIS A 141 2.11 14.95 58.61
N GLU A 142 2.00 14.78 57.30
CA GLU A 142 1.80 13.46 56.71
C GLU A 142 2.98 12.52 57.04
N PRO A 143 2.71 11.22 57.31
CA PRO A 143 3.75 10.26 57.69
C PRO A 143 4.67 9.87 56.53
N LEU A 144 4.22 9.99 55.28
CA LEU A 144 5.02 9.67 54.10
C LEU A 144 5.16 10.87 53.17
N LEU A 145 6.39 11.28 52.90
CA LEU A 145 6.72 12.42 52.06
C LEU A 145 7.51 11.94 50.83
N PHE A 146 7.03 12.23 49.63
CA PHE A 146 7.68 11.91 48.36
C PHE A 146 8.28 13.13 47.68
N ALA A 147 9.55 13.01 47.28
CA ALA A 147 10.27 14.02 46.51
C ALA A 147 11.04 13.38 45.33
N GLY A 148 11.52 14.23 44.42
CA GLY A 148 12.41 13.90 43.32
C GLY A 148 13.61 14.84 43.31
N HIS A 149 13.89 15.46 42.17
CA HIS A 149 14.85 16.55 41.96
C HIS A 149 16.33 16.16 42.10
N THR A 150 16.74 15.45 43.15
CA THR A 150 18.15 14.99 43.32
C THR A 150 18.56 13.97 42.27
N HIS A 151 17.59 13.27 41.68
CA HIS A 151 17.73 12.10 40.81
C HIS A 151 18.42 10.89 41.47
N VAL A 152 18.51 10.89 42.80
CA VAL A 152 19.14 9.82 43.60
C VAL A 152 18.10 9.26 44.56
N PRO A 153 17.75 7.97 44.46
CA PRO A 153 16.90 7.32 45.45
C PRO A 153 17.44 7.49 46.86
N ALA A 154 16.57 7.87 47.78
CA ALA A 154 16.94 8.15 49.17
C ALA A 154 15.79 7.80 50.11
N LEU A 155 16.14 7.32 51.30
CA LEU A 155 15.21 7.06 52.38
C LEU A 155 15.71 7.73 53.66
N PHE A 156 14.95 8.70 54.17
CA PHE A 156 15.19 9.31 55.46
C PHE A 156 14.05 8.99 56.41
N VAL A 157 14.38 8.71 57.66
CA VAL A 157 13.42 8.26 58.68
C VAL A 157 13.52 9.15 59.91
N LEU A 158 12.36 9.61 60.38
CA LEU A 158 12.20 10.32 61.65
C LEU A 158 11.35 9.46 62.58
N GLY A 159 11.98 8.86 63.58
CA GLY A 159 11.29 8.08 64.61
C GLY A 159 10.93 8.90 65.86
N PRO A 160 10.39 8.25 66.90
CA PRO A 160 9.94 8.91 68.14
C PRO A 160 11.05 9.65 68.89
N SER A 161 12.32 9.30 68.67
CA SER A 161 13.46 10.00 69.28
C SER A 161 13.66 11.41 68.73
N GLY A 162 12.98 11.79 67.64
CA GLY A 162 13.13 13.10 66.99
C GLY A 162 14.46 13.29 66.26
N VAL A 163 15.28 12.23 66.15
CA VAL A 163 16.59 12.28 65.48
C VAL A 163 16.43 11.72 64.07
N PRO A 164 16.64 12.55 63.01
CA PRO A 164 16.64 12.08 61.64
C PRO A 164 17.73 11.05 61.36
N ARG A 165 17.42 10.02 60.57
CA ARG A 165 18.39 9.01 60.13
C ARG A 165 18.29 8.77 58.63
N THR A 166 19.44 8.68 57.98
CA THR A 166 19.55 8.16 56.62
C THR A 166 19.57 6.65 56.65
N VAL A 167 18.77 6.04 55.79
CA VAL A 167 18.69 4.58 55.59
C VAL A 167 18.93 4.32 54.11
N ASP A 168 19.62 3.22 53.80
CA ASP A 168 19.81 2.81 52.41
C ASP A 168 18.45 2.58 51.74
N PRO A 169 18.25 3.03 50.48
CA PRO A 169 17.00 2.80 49.77
C PRO A 169 16.72 1.30 49.61
N GLN A 170 15.63 0.84 50.20
CA GLN A 170 15.20 -0.55 50.18
C GLN A 170 13.69 -0.65 50.38
N ASP A 171 13.10 -1.73 49.90
CA ASP A 171 11.67 -1.98 50.11
C ASP A 171 11.35 -2.08 51.60
N PHE A 172 10.27 -1.45 52.02
CA PHE A 172 9.87 -1.44 53.43
C PHE A 172 8.36 -1.29 53.60
N GLU A 173 7.88 -1.66 54.78
CA GLU A 173 6.51 -1.42 55.23
C GLU A 173 6.56 -0.31 56.30
N MET A 174 5.63 0.64 56.22
CA MET A 174 5.63 1.77 57.15
C MET A 174 5.34 1.32 58.58
N GLU A 175 5.84 2.10 59.54
CA GLU A 175 5.61 1.89 60.97
C GLU A 175 4.91 3.12 61.53
N ASP A 176 3.81 2.93 62.28
CA ASP A 176 2.92 4.02 62.73
C ASP A 176 3.61 5.15 63.51
N SER A 177 4.71 4.84 64.21
CA SER A 177 5.44 5.80 65.03
C SER A 177 6.57 6.54 64.30
N LYS A 178 6.74 6.27 63.00
CA LYS A 178 7.82 6.81 62.17
C LYS A 178 7.26 7.63 61.02
N ARG A 179 8.07 8.59 60.58
CA ARG A 179 7.82 9.38 59.38
C ARG A 179 8.94 9.18 58.38
N TYR A 180 8.58 9.18 57.11
CA TYR A 180 9.44 8.79 56.02
C TYR A 180 9.52 9.93 55.01
N PHE A 181 10.73 10.25 54.56
CA PHE A 181 10.99 11.09 53.41
C PHE A 181 11.68 10.23 52.36
N VAL A 182 11.06 10.14 51.20
CA VAL A 182 11.41 9.21 50.12
C VAL A 182 11.72 10.02 48.88
N ASN A 183 12.97 9.94 48.43
CA ASN A 183 13.31 10.33 47.07
C ASN A 183 13.14 9.12 46.15
N VAL A 184 12.29 9.25 45.13
CA VAL A 184 11.98 8.14 44.21
C VAL A 184 13.08 7.90 43.16
N GLY A 185 14.07 8.79 43.11
CA GLY A 185 15.08 8.83 42.06
C GLY A 185 14.53 9.46 40.78
N SER A 186 15.13 9.09 39.65
CA SER A 186 14.76 9.65 38.36
C SER A 186 14.45 8.57 37.33
N VAL A 187 13.38 8.80 36.57
CA VAL A 187 13.03 7.96 35.43
C VAL A 187 14.02 8.16 34.29
N GLY A 188 14.28 9.41 33.90
CA GLY A 188 14.98 9.71 32.65
C GLY A 188 16.43 10.15 32.80
N HIS A 189 16.87 10.47 34.01
CA HIS A 189 18.19 11.06 34.26
C HIS A 189 18.78 10.63 35.64
N PRO A 190 18.90 9.34 35.97
CA PRO A 190 19.42 8.89 37.25
C PRO A 190 20.85 9.41 37.52
N ARG A 191 21.16 9.75 38.78
CA ARG A 191 22.46 10.35 39.20
C ARG A 191 23.25 9.56 40.23
N ASP A 192 22.83 8.34 40.52
CA ASP A 192 23.40 7.46 41.54
C ASP A 192 24.41 6.44 41.01
N GLY A 193 24.71 6.49 39.70
CA GLY A 193 25.62 5.55 39.03
C GLY A 193 24.93 4.31 38.47
N ASP A 194 23.61 4.15 38.67
CA ASP A 194 22.81 3.14 37.97
C ASP A 194 22.18 3.78 36.73
N THR A 195 22.27 3.12 35.58
CA THR A 195 21.70 3.62 34.32
C THR A 195 20.21 3.32 34.16
N ARG A 196 19.63 2.51 35.05
CA ARG A 196 18.21 2.12 34.99
C ARG A 196 17.31 3.23 35.54
N ALA A 197 16.14 3.37 34.93
CA ALA A 197 15.09 4.27 35.42
C ALA A 197 14.67 3.88 36.83
N SER A 198 14.43 4.86 37.71
CA SER A 198 14.01 4.65 39.11
C SER A 198 12.63 5.24 39.39
N TYR A 199 11.82 4.52 40.15
CA TYR A 199 10.57 5.01 40.73
C TYR A 199 10.11 4.11 41.89
N CYS A 200 9.03 4.49 42.58
CA CYS A 200 8.45 3.69 43.67
C CYS A 200 7.01 3.26 43.39
N ILE A 201 6.63 2.09 43.90
CA ILE A 201 5.23 1.68 44.09
C ILE A 201 4.88 1.84 45.56
N PHE A 202 3.80 2.53 45.85
CA PHE A 202 3.20 2.62 47.18
C PHE A 202 1.88 1.85 47.20
N ASP A 203 1.79 0.83 48.04
CA ASP A 203 0.57 0.07 48.30
C ASP A 203 -0.05 0.55 49.62
N GLU A 204 -1.15 1.29 49.52
CA GLU A 204 -1.86 1.85 50.67
C GLU A 204 -2.49 0.77 51.55
N GLU A 205 -2.79 -0.42 51.02
CA GLU A 205 -3.43 -1.48 51.80
C GLU A 205 -2.45 -2.13 52.78
N THR A 206 -1.21 -2.37 52.34
CA THR A 206 -0.15 -2.90 53.19
C THR A 206 0.70 -1.79 53.81
N SER A 207 0.52 -0.52 53.43
CA SER A 207 1.48 0.55 53.71
C SER A 207 2.91 0.21 53.27
N GLY A 208 3.03 -0.57 52.20
CA GLY A 208 4.29 -1.04 51.64
C GLY A 208 4.81 -0.10 50.56
N LEU A 209 6.12 0.10 50.53
CA LEU A 209 6.81 0.91 49.53
C LEU A 209 7.93 0.09 48.88
N PHE A 210 7.90 0.05 47.55
CA PHE A 210 8.78 -0.81 46.74
C PHE A 210 9.52 0.02 45.70
N TRP A 211 10.85 0.01 45.72
CA TRP A 211 11.68 0.65 44.70
C TRP A 211 11.77 -0.21 43.46
N ARG A 212 11.76 0.44 42.29
CA ARG A 212 11.88 -0.22 41.00
C ARG A 212 13.02 0.37 40.20
N ARG A 213 13.76 -0.52 39.54
CA ARG A 213 14.85 -0.19 38.62
C ARG A 213 14.62 -0.84 37.27
N ILE A 214 14.28 -0.03 36.27
CA ILE A 214 13.85 -0.52 34.98
C ILE A 214 14.92 -0.25 33.92
N PRO A 215 15.49 -1.29 33.28
CA PRO A 215 16.36 -1.08 32.14
C PRO A 215 15.54 -0.55 30.95
N PHE A 216 16.15 0.35 30.18
CA PHE A 216 15.58 0.87 28.94
C PHE A 216 16.65 0.87 27.85
N ASP A 217 16.23 1.12 26.61
CA ASP A 217 17.11 1.12 25.45
C ASP A 217 18.00 2.38 25.43
N ILE A 218 19.18 2.26 26.04
CA ILE A 218 20.19 3.32 26.10
C ILE A 218 20.70 3.68 24.68
N ASP A 219 20.75 2.72 23.76
CA ASP A 219 21.26 2.98 22.41
C ASP A 219 20.24 3.77 21.58
N ALA A 220 18.95 3.46 21.72
CA ALA A 220 17.88 4.28 21.16
C ALA A 220 17.88 5.70 21.75
N TYR A 221 18.14 5.86 23.05
CA TYR A 221 18.29 7.18 23.68
C TYR A 221 19.48 7.96 23.10
N ARG A 222 20.66 7.34 22.96
CA ARG A 222 21.84 7.97 22.31
C ARG A 222 21.54 8.38 20.87
N GLN A 223 20.84 7.54 20.11
CA GLN A 223 20.44 7.86 18.74
C GLN A 223 19.48 9.06 18.70
N ALA A 224 18.55 9.15 19.64
CA ALA A 224 17.64 10.28 19.77
C ALA A 224 18.37 11.58 20.15
N LEU A 225 19.33 11.53 21.09
CA LEU A 225 20.21 12.66 21.42
C LEU A 225 20.99 13.15 20.20
N LEU A 226 21.60 12.22 19.46
CA LEU A 226 22.37 12.54 18.26
C LEU A 226 21.48 13.19 17.18
N ALA A 227 20.27 12.66 16.97
CA ALA A 227 19.31 13.22 16.02
C ALA A 227 18.82 14.63 16.44
N ALA A 228 18.71 14.87 17.74
CA ALA A 228 18.35 16.17 18.32
C ALA A 228 19.51 17.18 18.33
N GLY A 229 20.75 16.74 18.07
CA GLY A 229 21.96 17.55 18.17
C GLY A 229 22.40 17.83 19.61
N ILE A 230 21.97 17.02 20.56
CA ILE A 230 22.29 17.15 21.99
C ILE A 230 23.54 16.32 22.30
N PRO A 231 24.59 16.89 22.92
CA PRO A 231 25.78 16.14 23.32
C PRO A 231 25.46 15.08 24.38
N GLU A 232 26.03 13.88 24.28
CA GLU A 232 25.80 12.80 25.26
C GLU A 232 26.24 13.17 26.69
N GLN A 233 27.24 14.05 26.82
CA GLN A 233 27.79 14.48 28.12
C GLN A 233 26.77 15.22 28.99
N THR A 234 25.66 15.67 28.41
CA THR A 234 24.58 16.29 29.17
C THR A 234 23.82 15.28 30.03
N SER A 235 23.87 13.98 29.69
CA SER A 235 23.17 12.90 30.38
C SER A 235 24.10 12.14 31.32
N TYR A 236 24.05 12.44 32.62
CA TYR A 236 24.99 11.89 33.61
C TYR A 236 25.09 10.37 33.57
N PHE A 237 23.96 9.66 33.54
CA PHE A 237 23.94 8.20 33.60
C PHE A 237 24.66 7.51 32.43
N LEU A 238 24.83 8.18 31.28
CA LEU A 238 25.53 7.57 30.13
C LEU A 238 27.03 7.34 30.38
N CYS A 239 27.65 8.10 31.30
CA CYS A 239 29.04 7.85 31.67
C CYS A 239 29.21 6.57 32.49
N HIS A 240 28.14 6.09 33.12
CA HIS A 240 28.08 4.87 33.92
C HIS A 240 27.49 3.67 33.16
N ASP A 241 27.29 3.77 31.84
CA ASP A 241 26.82 2.63 31.03
C ASP A 241 27.80 1.45 31.21
N PRO A 242 27.37 0.31 31.79
CA PRO A 242 28.25 -0.80 32.12
C PRO A 242 28.93 -1.39 30.87
N ARG A 243 28.38 -1.13 29.68
CA ARG A 243 28.95 -1.56 28.40
C ARG A 243 30.17 -0.74 27.99
N ASN A 244 30.35 0.47 28.53
CA ASN A 244 31.54 1.29 28.26
C ASN A 244 32.85 0.59 28.69
N ALA A 245 32.78 -0.26 29.72
CA ALA A 245 33.92 -1.01 30.26
C ALA A 245 34.13 -2.38 29.58
N VAL A 246 33.17 -2.85 28.78
CA VAL A 246 33.25 -4.15 28.10
C VAL A 246 33.87 -3.94 26.72
N PRO A 247 35.12 -4.38 26.47
CA PRO A 247 35.67 -4.32 25.13
C PRO A 247 34.80 -5.16 24.20
N PRO A 248 34.49 -4.68 22.97
CA PRO A 248 33.66 -5.43 22.05
C PRO A 248 34.30 -6.81 21.77
N VAL A 249 33.61 -7.89 22.15
CA VAL A 249 34.06 -9.29 22.01
C VAL A 249 34.36 -9.65 20.55
N ARG A 250 33.70 -8.96 19.62
CA ARG A 250 34.07 -8.86 18.20
C ARG A 250 33.79 -7.44 17.74
N GLN A 251 34.58 -6.95 16.79
CA GLN A 251 34.26 -5.73 16.08
C GLN A 251 32.87 -5.88 15.47
N ILE A 252 31.91 -5.05 15.91
CA ILE A 252 30.58 -5.02 15.29
C ILE A 252 30.79 -4.43 13.90
N THR A 253 30.93 -5.30 12.91
CA THR A 253 30.86 -4.91 11.51
C THR A 253 29.42 -4.51 11.22
N SER A 254 29.17 -3.21 11.14
CA SER A 254 27.93 -2.70 10.57
C SER A 254 27.86 -3.14 9.12
N PHE A 255 26.81 -3.89 8.75
CA PHE A 255 26.48 -4.20 7.36
C PHE A 255 25.62 -3.09 6.72
N SER A 256 25.31 -2.03 7.47
CA SER A 256 24.64 -0.87 6.92
C SER A 256 25.60 -0.09 6.01
N PRO A 257 25.11 0.51 4.91
CA PRO A 257 25.94 1.35 4.05
C PRO A 257 26.60 2.47 4.86
N PRO A 258 27.85 2.87 4.53
CA PRO A 258 28.51 3.98 5.21
C PRO A 258 27.66 5.25 5.06
N ARG A 259 27.38 5.91 6.19
CA ARG A 259 26.54 7.12 6.25
C ARG A 259 27.17 8.33 5.56
N THR A 260 28.49 8.32 5.37
CA THR A 260 29.22 9.35 4.60
C THR A 260 30.20 8.71 3.62
N PRO A 261 30.46 9.32 2.45
CA PRO A 261 31.32 8.76 1.41
C PRO A 261 32.76 8.46 1.89
N ASP A 262 33.25 9.30 2.80
CA ASP A 262 34.63 9.29 3.34
C ASP A 262 34.90 8.13 4.31
N LYS A 263 33.85 7.45 4.78
CA LYS A 263 33.93 6.24 5.60
C LYS A 263 33.70 4.95 4.79
N ALA A 264 33.45 5.05 3.49
CA ALA A 264 33.45 3.90 2.60
C ALA A 264 34.90 3.49 2.30
N ALA A 265 35.29 2.30 2.76
CA ALA A 265 36.51 1.53 2.47
C ALA A 265 37.77 2.29 1.98
N ARG A 266 38.85 2.23 2.78
CA ARG A 266 40.23 2.52 2.32
C ARG A 266 40.83 1.28 1.65
N ASN A 267 41.66 1.50 0.62
CA ASN A 267 42.27 0.49 -0.27
C ASN A 267 41.35 -0.14 -1.31
N VAL A 268 40.39 0.63 -1.84
CA VAL A 268 39.86 0.31 -3.17
C VAL A 268 40.93 0.75 -4.17
N ALA A 269 41.46 -0.21 -4.94
CA ALA A 269 42.36 0.10 -6.04
C ALA A 269 41.68 1.13 -6.94
N ASP A 270 42.38 2.23 -7.19
CA ASP A 270 41.88 3.35 -7.97
C ASP A 270 41.76 2.92 -9.43
N VAL A 271 40.62 2.34 -9.78
CA VAL A 271 40.31 2.04 -11.18
C VAL A 271 39.93 3.37 -11.80
N GLN A 272 40.76 3.83 -12.73
CA GLN A 272 40.60 5.02 -13.59
C GLN A 272 39.22 5.12 -14.30
N ASP A 273 38.33 4.16 -14.10
CA ASP A 273 37.00 4.09 -14.68
C ASP A 273 35.95 4.96 -13.99
N LEU A 274 36.18 5.57 -12.83
CA LEU A 274 35.13 6.34 -12.13
C LEU A 274 34.61 7.54 -12.95
N ARG A 275 35.46 8.24 -13.72
CA ARG A 275 35.00 9.31 -14.62
C ARG A 275 34.25 8.75 -15.84
N VAL A 276 34.71 7.62 -16.37
CA VAL A 276 34.06 6.93 -17.48
C VAL A 276 32.70 6.37 -17.05
N LEU A 277 32.59 5.85 -15.83
CA LEU A 277 31.36 5.35 -15.21
C LEU A 277 30.41 6.49 -14.88
N GLN A 278 30.86 7.62 -14.35
CA GLN A 278 29.98 8.77 -14.11
C GLN A 278 29.44 9.36 -15.42
N GLN A 279 30.27 9.46 -16.46
CA GLN A 279 29.81 9.88 -17.79
C GLN A 279 28.90 8.83 -18.45
N ARG A 280 29.21 7.54 -18.32
CA ARG A 280 28.34 6.44 -18.76
C ARG A 280 27.03 6.46 -18.01
N VAL A 281 27.01 6.61 -16.69
CA VAL A 281 25.77 6.66 -15.89
C VAL A 281 24.93 7.88 -16.25
N ARG A 282 25.52 9.05 -16.51
CA ARG A 282 24.76 10.21 -17.01
C ARG A 282 24.19 9.94 -18.41
N ARG A 283 24.98 9.35 -19.31
CA ARG A 283 24.52 8.94 -20.65
C ARG A 283 23.44 7.86 -20.59
N TRP A 284 23.57 6.88 -19.70
CA TRP A 284 22.59 5.81 -19.49
C TRP A 284 21.33 6.32 -18.81
N LYS A 285 21.41 7.28 -17.88
CA LYS A 285 20.23 7.96 -17.33
C LYS A 285 19.50 8.76 -18.41
N ALA A 286 20.22 9.53 -19.22
CA ALA A 286 19.64 10.26 -20.35
C ALA A 286 19.03 9.30 -21.39
N LEU A 287 19.69 8.17 -21.68
CA LEU A 287 19.20 7.13 -22.57
C LEU A 287 17.97 6.42 -21.99
N CYS A 288 17.95 6.11 -20.69
CA CYS A 288 16.79 5.49 -20.05
C CYS A 288 15.59 6.44 -20.06
N ILE A 289 15.79 7.74 -19.82
CA ILE A 289 14.74 8.75 -19.93
C ILE A 289 14.27 8.87 -21.38
N ALA A 290 15.18 8.90 -22.35
CA ALA A 290 14.83 8.94 -23.77
C ALA A 290 14.07 7.68 -24.22
N VAL A 291 14.47 6.50 -23.75
CA VAL A 291 13.80 5.22 -24.02
C VAL A 291 12.45 5.15 -23.33
N ALA A 292 12.32 5.66 -22.10
CA ALA A 292 11.04 5.74 -21.40
C ALA A 292 10.07 6.70 -22.13
N CYS A 293 10.55 7.86 -22.57
CA CYS A 293 9.76 8.79 -23.38
C CYS A 293 9.40 8.17 -24.74
N ALA A 294 10.34 7.50 -25.41
CA ALA A 294 10.08 6.82 -26.67
C ALA A 294 9.08 5.66 -26.50
N ALA A 295 9.16 4.91 -25.40
CA ALA A 295 8.23 3.83 -25.05
C ALA A 295 6.84 4.38 -24.73
N ALA A 296 6.74 5.54 -24.06
CA ALA A 296 5.47 6.22 -23.81
C ALA A 296 4.84 6.71 -25.13
N VAL A 297 5.62 7.34 -26.02
CA VAL A 297 5.15 7.77 -27.35
C VAL A 297 4.75 6.57 -28.20
N ALA A 298 5.53 5.49 -28.19
CA ALA A 298 5.20 4.25 -28.86
C ALA A 298 3.93 3.61 -28.27
N GLY A 299 3.76 3.63 -26.94
CA GLY A 299 2.55 3.15 -26.26
C GLY A 299 1.29 3.93 -26.68
N VAL A 300 1.40 5.26 -26.79
CA VAL A 300 0.31 6.11 -27.30
C VAL A 300 0.02 5.83 -28.77
N ALA A 301 1.05 5.66 -29.60
CA ALA A 301 0.89 5.31 -31.02
C ALA A 301 0.27 3.91 -31.22
N ILE A 302 0.68 2.93 -30.43
CA ILE A 302 0.13 1.56 -30.42
C ILE A 302 -1.32 1.58 -29.93
N ALA A 303 -1.63 2.32 -28.87
CA ALA A 303 -3.01 2.48 -28.39
C ALA A 303 -3.90 3.14 -29.44
N TRP A 304 -3.41 4.19 -30.11
CA TRP A 304 -4.13 4.85 -31.21
C TRP A 304 -4.34 3.90 -32.40
N GLN A 305 -3.33 3.10 -32.75
CA GLN A 305 -3.41 2.12 -33.83
C GLN A 305 -4.35 0.95 -33.48
N ALA A 306 -4.34 0.49 -32.23
CA ALA A 306 -5.25 -0.54 -31.71
C ALA A 306 -6.72 -0.05 -31.71
N ILE A 307 -6.97 1.21 -31.32
CA ILE A 307 -8.29 1.82 -31.40
C ILE A 307 -8.75 1.99 -32.86
N ARG A 308 -7.83 2.30 -33.77
CA ARG A 308 -8.10 2.46 -35.21
C ARG A 308 -8.34 1.14 -35.96
N HIS A 309 -7.85 0.01 -35.42
CA HIS A 309 -7.99 -1.32 -36.01
C HIS A 309 -9.06 -2.20 -35.34
N SER A 310 -9.37 -2.02 -34.05
CA SER A 310 -10.35 -2.84 -33.32
C SER A 310 -11.82 -2.66 -33.75
N LYS A 311 -12.14 -1.65 -34.59
CA LYS A 311 -13.51 -1.35 -35.05
C LYS A 311 -13.79 -1.64 -36.53
N ARG A 312 -12.93 -2.39 -37.24
CA ARG A 312 -13.10 -2.60 -38.70
C ARG A 312 -14.00 -3.77 -39.05
N ALA A 313 -13.79 -4.93 -38.42
CA ALA A 313 -14.57 -6.13 -38.70
C ALA A 313 -15.82 -6.24 -37.81
N ILE A 314 -16.97 -6.61 -38.39
CA ILE A 314 -18.22 -6.83 -37.66
C ILE A 314 -18.89 -8.11 -38.17
N PHE A 315 -19.34 -8.93 -37.22
CA PHE A 315 -20.24 -10.05 -37.45
C PHE A 315 -21.67 -9.61 -37.16
N LEU A 316 -22.51 -9.54 -38.19
CA LEU A 316 -23.93 -9.27 -38.04
C LEU A 316 -24.66 -10.62 -38.04
N HIS A 317 -25.29 -10.94 -36.90
CA HIS A 317 -26.11 -12.12 -36.74
C HIS A 317 -27.57 -11.75 -37.00
N SER A 318 -28.28 -12.61 -37.72
CA SER A 318 -29.72 -12.44 -37.90
C SER A 318 -30.47 -12.73 -36.59
N PRO A 319 -31.38 -11.85 -36.13
CA PRO A 319 -32.16 -12.05 -34.90
C PRO A 319 -33.09 -13.27 -34.99
N GLN A 320 -33.44 -13.70 -36.20
CA GLN A 320 -34.07 -14.99 -36.48
C GLN A 320 -32.99 -15.94 -37.01
N THR A 321 -32.24 -16.57 -36.12
CA THR A 321 -31.36 -17.68 -36.52
C THR A 321 -32.27 -18.91 -36.68
N PRO A 322 -32.50 -19.45 -37.89
CA PRO A 322 -33.11 -20.77 -37.98
C PRO A 322 -32.17 -21.75 -37.27
N ALA A 323 -32.72 -22.49 -36.31
CA ALA A 323 -32.04 -23.66 -35.77
C ALA A 323 -31.65 -24.57 -36.96
N ARG A 324 -30.48 -25.20 -36.84
CA ARG A 324 -29.79 -26.02 -37.86
C ARG A 324 -30.70 -26.64 -38.93
N ILE A 325 -30.26 -26.58 -40.19
CA ILE A 325 -30.94 -27.25 -41.30
C ILE A 325 -30.52 -28.72 -41.27
N GLU A 326 -31.47 -29.63 -41.04
CA GLU A 326 -31.27 -31.07 -41.10
C GLU A 326 -31.32 -31.53 -42.56
N ALA A 327 -30.15 -31.71 -43.20
CA ALA A 327 -30.11 -32.12 -44.62
C ALA A 327 -30.49 -33.58 -44.86
N THR A 328 -30.62 -34.38 -43.79
CA THR A 328 -30.99 -35.80 -43.81
C THR A 328 -32.43 -36.02 -44.24
N ASP A 329 -33.29 -35.06 -43.93
CA ASP A 329 -34.74 -35.18 -44.07
C ASP A 329 -35.24 -34.65 -45.43
N VAL A 330 -34.32 -34.21 -46.27
CA VAL A 330 -34.56 -33.57 -47.56
C VAL A 330 -34.42 -34.61 -48.69
N THR A 331 -35.42 -34.68 -49.55
CA THR A 331 -35.49 -35.65 -50.65
C THR A 331 -34.53 -35.28 -51.79
N ALA A 332 -34.32 -36.19 -52.75
CA ALA A 332 -33.50 -35.91 -53.92
C ALA A 332 -34.06 -34.73 -54.72
N ASP A 333 -33.17 -33.86 -55.24
CA ASP A 333 -33.52 -32.63 -55.96
C ASP A 333 -34.24 -31.53 -55.14
N GLU A 334 -34.42 -31.70 -53.83
CA GLU A 334 -34.86 -30.61 -52.97
C GLU A 334 -33.72 -29.64 -52.59
N GLN A 335 -34.09 -28.36 -52.50
CA GLN A 335 -33.20 -27.22 -52.23
C GLN A 335 -32.97 -27.02 -50.73
N LEU A 336 -31.71 -27.11 -50.31
CA LEU A 336 -31.27 -26.95 -48.91
C LEU A 336 -31.01 -25.50 -48.50
N LEU A 337 -30.97 -24.56 -49.45
CA LEU A 337 -30.66 -23.15 -49.21
C LEU A 337 -31.65 -22.24 -49.91
N GLY A 338 -32.44 -21.48 -49.16
CA GLY A 338 -33.29 -20.43 -49.71
C GLY A 338 -32.59 -19.07 -49.80
N MET A 339 -32.97 -18.28 -50.81
CA MET A 339 -32.70 -16.84 -50.80
C MET A 339 -33.55 -16.16 -49.70
N PRO A 340 -33.08 -15.06 -49.09
CA PRO A 340 -33.84 -14.35 -48.07
C PRO A 340 -35.23 -13.92 -48.54
N ALA A 341 -36.23 -14.05 -47.66
CA ALA A 341 -37.65 -13.89 -48.00
C ALA A 341 -38.08 -12.43 -48.25
N ALA A 342 -37.36 -11.45 -47.69
CA ALA A 342 -37.68 -10.03 -47.77
C ALA A 342 -36.44 -9.18 -48.14
N PRO A 343 -36.62 -8.02 -48.81
CA PRO A 343 -35.56 -7.05 -49.01
C PRO A 343 -34.98 -6.53 -47.69
N SER A 344 -33.72 -6.11 -47.69
CA SER A 344 -33.04 -5.55 -46.52
C SER A 344 -32.40 -4.20 -46.81
N GLU A 345 -32.35 -3.34 -45.80
CA GLU A 345 -31.59 -2.09 -45.86
C GLU A 345 -30.07 -2.33 -45.74
N LYS A 346 -29.28 -1.32 -46.13
CA LYS A 346 -27.82 -1.36 -46.13
C LYS A 346 -27.26 -1.68 -44.75
N GLY A 347 -26.61 -2.83 -44.60
CA GLY A 347 -25.92 -3.20 -43.37
C GLY A 347 -26.82 -3.77 -42.27
N TRP A 348 -28.05 -4.19 -42.59
CA TRP A 348 -28.91 -4.98 -41.70
C TRP A 348 -28.81 -6.48 -42.01
N PRO A 349 -29.01 -7.39 -41.04
CA PRO A 349 -28.76 -8.80 -41.25
C PRO A 349 -29.77 -9.38 -42.25
N VAL A 350 -29.26 -10.20 -43.16
CA VAL A 350 -30.08 -11.01 -44.07
C VAL A 350 -30.75 -12.12 -43.25
N ALA A 351 -32.07 -12.30 -43.36
CA ALA A 351 -32.82 -13.28 -42.57
C ALA A 351 -32.20 -14.69 -42.70
N GLY A 352 -31.75 -15.26 -41.57
CA GLY A 352 -31.11 -16.57 -41.52
C GLY A 352 -29.63 -16.65 -41.95
N TRP A 353 -29.02 -15.60 -42.49
CA TRP A 353 -27.61 -15.61 -42.90
C TRP A 353 -26.73 -14.80 -41.93
N VAL A 354 -25.47 -15.21 -41.77
CA VAL A 354 -24.46 -14.48 -41.01
C VAL A 354 -23.61 -13.67 -41.98
N LEU A 355 -23.46 -12.38 -41.70
CA LEU A 355 -22.64 -11.48 -42.52
C LEU A 355 -21.35 -11.14 -41.77
N SER A 356 -20.20 -11.29 -42.44
CA SER A 356 -18.91 -10.85 -41.93
C SER A 356 -18.32 -9.82 -42.88
N LEU A 357 -18.30 -8.57 -42.42
CA LEU A 357 -17.67 -7.45 -43.15
C LEU A 357 -16.30 -7.20 -42.54
N GLY A 358 -15.22 -7.34 -43.31
CA GLY A 358 -13.87 -6.99 -42.88
C GLY A 358 -13.70 -5.49 -42.61
N ASN A 359 -14.51 -4.65 -43.27
CA ASN A 359 -14.59 -3.21 -43.02
C ASN A 359 -16.01 -2.66 -43.18
N ARG A 360 -16.76 -2.52 -42.07
CA ARG A 360 -18.15 -2.02 -42.07
C ARG A 360 -18.37 -0.65 -42.70
N TYR A 361 -17.32 0.16 -42.85
CA TYR A 361 -17.42 1.50 -43.44
C TYR A 361 -17.24 1.52 -44.96
N ARG A 362 -16.71 0.43 -45.53
CA ARG A 362 -16.37 0.32 -46.96
C ARG A 362 -17.06 -0.83 -47.64
N GLN A 363 -17.88 -1.58 -46.91
CA GLN A 363 -18.51 -2.80 -47.36
C GLN A 363 -19.97 -2.81 -46.93
N SER A 364 -20.83 -3.28 -47.82
CA SER A 364 -22.25 -3.45 -47.50
C SER A 364 -22.85 -4.62 -48.28
N ILE A 365 -23.88 -5.21 -47.68
CA ILE A 365 -24.64 -6.32 -48.25
C ILE A 365 -26.12 -5.95 -48.13
N GLU A 366 -26.86 -6.13 -49.20
CA GLU A 366 -28.30 -5.85 -49.29
C GLU A 366 -29.00 -7.02 -49.98
N ALA A 367 -30.18 -7.42 -49.50
CA ALA A 367 -31.09 -8.26 -50.24
C ALA A 367 -32.08 -7.35 -50.99
N GLN A 368 -32.20 -7.54 -52.30
CA GLN A 368 -33.13 -6.77 -53.15
C GLN A 368 -34.06 -7.73 -53.89
N ARG A 369 -35.24 -7.22 -54.27
CA ARG A 369 -36.21 -7.94 -55.11
C ARG A 369 -36.25 -7.27 -56.48
N SER A 370 -36.10 -8.05 -57.54
CA SER A 370 -36.23 -7.59 -58.92
C SER A 370 -37.69 -7.27 -59.27
N GLU A 371 -37.94 -6.56 -60.36
CA GLU A 371 -39.29 -6.28 -60.89
C GLU A 371 -40.07 -7.58 -61.17
N ASP A 372 -39.37 -8.64 -61.57
CA ASP A 372 -39.93 -9.99 -61.80
C ASP A 372 -40.15 -10.81 -60.51
N GLY A 373 -39.99 -10.19 -59.33
CA GLY A 373 -40.21 -10.82 -58.03
C GLY A 373 -39.07 -11.71 -57.50
N VAL A 374 -38.01 -11.91 -58.28
CA VAL A 374 -36.84 -12.72 -57.89
C VAL A 374 -35.96 -11.99 -56.87
N MET A 375 -35.59 -12.69 -55.80
CA MET A 375 -34.67 -12.17 -54.78
C MET A 375 -33.20 -12.34 -55.21
N PHE A 376 -32.37 -11.32 -54.99
CA PHE A 376 -30.93 -11.35 -55.23
C PHE A 376 -30.17 -10.57 -54.16
N LEU A 377 -28.90 -10.91 -53.95
CA LEU A 377 -27.99 -10.24 -53.03
C LEU A 377 -27.13 -9.24 -53.80
N VAL A 378 -26.96 -8.04 -53.24
CA VAL A 378 -26.06 -7.01 -53.75
C VAL A 378 -24.92 -6.82 -52.76
N LEU A 379 -23.71 -7.20 -53.18
CA LEU A 379 -22.48 -7.10 -52.39
C LEU A 379 -21.68 -5.91 -52.91
N ARG A 380 -21.36 -4.95 -52.04
CA ARG A 380 -20.54 -3.78 -52.40
C ARG A 380 -19.31 -3.71 -51.53
N SER A 381 -18.18 -3.38 -52.15
CA SER A 381 -16.91 -3.16 -51.45
C SER A 381 -16.08 -2.08 -52.15
N ASP A 382 -15.54 -1.14 -51.38
CA ASP A 382 -14.62 -0.10 -51.86
C ASP A 382 -13.14 -0.49 -51.67
N THR A 383 -12.90 -1.68 -51.10
CA THR A 383 -11.60 -2.15 -50.64
C THR A 383 -11.29 -3.57 -51.09
N MET A 384 -10.16 -3.79 -51.75
CA MET A 384 -9.66 -5.15 -52.06
C MET A 384 -8.85 -5.77 -50.91
N ARG A 385 -8.69 -5.05 -49.79
CA ARG A 385 -7.87 -5.52 -48.65
C ARG A 385 -8.69 -6.31 -47.65
N ASP A 386 -9.94 -5.93 -47.46
CA ASP A 386 -10.81 -6.47 -46.42
C ASP A 386 -11.73 -7.53 -47.03
N GLU A 387 -11.86 -8.67 -46.37
CA GLU A 387 -12.70 -9.78 -46.86
C GLU A 387 -14.16 -9.56 -46.51
N LEU A 388 -15.05 -9.87 -47.44
CA LEU A 388 -16.48 -9.91 -47.21
C LEU A 388 -16.95 -11.36 -47.27
N ARG A 389 -17.74 -11.78 -46.27
CA ARG A 389 -18.39 -13.10 -46.27
C ARG A 389 -19.89 -13.01 -46.03
N VAL A 390 -20.63 -13.79 -46.81
CA VAL A 390 -22.06 -14.11 -46.57
C VAL A 390 -22.10 -15.60 -46.25
N ILE A 391 -22.57 -15.98 -45.07
CA ILE A 391 -22.45 -17.34 -44.54
C ILE A 391 -23.87 -17.88 -44.25
N SER A 392 -24.19 -19.06 -44.77
CA SER A 392 -25.47 -19.72 -44.55
C SER A 392 -25.64 -20.19 -43.09
N PRO A 393 -26.86 -20.57 -42.66
CA PRO A 393 -27.03 -21.40 -41.47
C PRO A 393 -26.16 -22.66 -41.50
N HIS A 394 -25.98 -23.27 -40.33
CA HIS A 394 -25.44 -24.62 -40.23
C HIS A 394 -26.35 -25.62 -40.92
N ILE A 395 -25.74 -26.48 -41.73
CA ILE A 395 -26.40 -27.60 -42.39
C ILE A 395 -25.76 -28.87 -41.82
N ASP A 396 -26.54 -29.65 -41.09
CA ASP A 396 -26.11 -30.96 -40.61
C ASP A 396 -26.07 -31.91 -41.81
N ALA A 397 -24.97 -32.66 -41.96
CA ALA A 397 -24.68 -33.35 -43.20
C ALA A 397 -24.09 -34.74 -42.93
N GLU A 398 -24.60 -35.74 -43.64
CA GLU A 398 -24.13 -37.12 -43.50
C GLU A 398 -22.95 -37.42 -44.41
N PRO A 399 -21.97 -38.21 -43.93
CA PRO A 399 -20.89 -38.71 -44.76
C PRO A 399 -21.41 -39.45 -46.01
N GLY A 400 -20.79 -39.22 -47.16
CA GLY A 400 -21.17 -39.87 -48.42
C GLY A 400 -22.31 -39.22 -49.19
N MET A 401 -22.98 -38.17 -48.65
CA MET A 401 -23.96 -37.41 -49.42
C MET A 401 -23.32 -36.74 -50.63
N LYS A 402 -23.97 -36.84 -51.80
CA LYS A 402 -23.60 -36.16 -53.03
C LYS A 402 -24.45 -34.89 -53.17
N LEU A 403 -23.77 -33.75 -53.23
CA LEU A 403 -24.40 -32.44 -53.23
C LEU A 403 -23.93 -31.61 -54.42
N CYS A 404 -24.80 -30.74 -54.92
CA CYS A 404 -24.50 -29.77 -55.96
C CYS A 404 -24.76 -28.36 -55.45
N MET A 405 -23.73 -27.53 -55.39
CA MET A 405 -23.87 -26.10 -55.10
C MET A 405 -23.84 -25.29 -56.40
N GLN A 406 -24.68 -24.26 -56.47
CA GLN A 406 -24.71 -23.33 -57.59
C GLN A 406 -25.05 -21.89 -57.16
N GLY A 407 -24.57 -20.92 -57.95
CA GLY A 407 -24.90 -19.52 -57.82
C GLY A 407 -24.62 -18.75 -59.12
N MET A 408 -25.48 -17.78 -59.44
CA MET A 408 -25.30 -16.88 -60.58
C MET A 408 -24.81 -15.51 -60.10
N PHE A 409 -23.75 -15.02 -60.73
CA PHE A 409 -23.04 -13.79 -60.36
C PHE A 409 -23.03 -12.81 -61.52
N LYS A 410 -23.38 -11.56 -61.29
CA LYS A 410 -23.21 -10.48 -62.26
C LYS A 410 -22.23 -9.47 -61.69
N MET A 411 -21.16 -9.23 -62.45
CA MET A 411 -20.06 -8.34 -62.09
C MET A 411 -19.95 -7.27 -63.18
N PRO A 412 -20.10 -5.97 -62.86
CA PRO A 412 -19.90 -4.90 -63.82
C PRO A 412 -18.42 -4.75 -64.20
N ASP A 413 -18.13 -4.01 -65.27
CA ASP A 413 -16.78 -3.86 -65.83
C ASP A 413 -15.77 -3.20 -64.86
N ASP A 414 -16.25 -2.47 -63.85
CA ASP A 414 -15.42 -1.83 -62.83
C ASP A 414 -14.99 -2.77 -61.69
N PHE A 415 -15.49 -4.01 -61.69
CA PHE A 415 -15.15 -5.03 -60.70
C PHE A 415 -13.65 -5.40 -60.74
N LYS A 416 -13.00 -5.34 -59.58
CA LYS A 416 -11.60 -5.74 -59.40
C LYS A 416 -11.43 -6.62 -58.18
N GLY A 417 -10.78 -7.77 -58.32
CA GLY A 417 -10.51 -8.70 -57.23
C GLY A 417 -11.15 -10.06 -57.47
N ASP A 418 -11.50 -10.76 -56.40
CA ASP A 418 -12.06 -12.11 -56.48
C ASP A 418 -13.31 -12.29 -55.62
N ILE A 419 -14.19 -13.16 -56.08
CA ILE A 419 -15.35 -13.67 -55.34
C ILE A 419 -15.54 -15.14 -55.70
N ALA A 420 -15.88 -15.97 -54.72
CA ALA A 420 -16.13 -17.38 -54.93
C ALA A 420 -17.28 -17.87 -54.05
N LEU A 421 -17.95 -18.91 -54.55
CA LEU A 421 -18.85 -19.75 -53.76
C LEU A 421 -18.00 -20.83 -53.08
N THR A 422 -18.05 -20.91 -51.76
CA THR A 422 -17.26 -21.84 -50.96
C THR A 422 -18.10 -22.70 -50.04
N ILE A 423 -17.54 -23.85 -49.66
CA ILE A 423 -18.06 -24.72 -48.59
C ILE A 423 -17.07 -24.70 -47.44
N GLU A 424 -17.55 -24.34 -46.26
CA GLU A 424 -16.88 -24.60 -44.99
C GLU A 424 -17.37 -25.95 -44.47
N LEU A 425 -16.44 -26.86 -44.17
CA LEU A 425 -16.76 -28.21 -43.70
C LEU A 425 -16.16 -28.45 -42.30
N SER A 426 -17.01 -28.79 -41.34
CA SER A 426 -16.60 -29.23 -40.01
C SER A 426 -16.44 -30.75 -39.99
N ARG A 427 -15.25 -31.21 -39.62
CA ARG A 427 -14.88 -32.64 -39.60
C ARG A 427 -14.35 -33.06 -38.23
N GLU A 428 -14.58 -34.32 -37.87
CA GLU A 428 -14.01 -34.90 -36.66
C GLU A 428 -12.68 -35.60 -37.00
N ALA A 429 -11.60 -35.13 -36.39
CA ALA A 429 -10.25 -35.68 -36.58
C ALA A 429 -9.53 -35.72 -35.23
N GLU A 430 -9.00 -36.89 -34.86
CA GLU A 430 -8.20 -37.08 -33.63
C GLU A 430 -8.93 -36.65 -32.33
N GLY A 431 -10.25 -36.82 -32.28
CA GLY A 431 -11.07 -36.45 -31.10
C GLY A 431 -11.35 -34.94 -30.97
N ALA A 432 -10.98 -34.12 -31.96
CA ALA A 432 -11.29 -32.69 -32.02
C ALA A 432 -12.06 -32.31 -33.30
N LEU A 433 -12.89 -31.27 -33.21
CA LEU A 433 -13.60 -30.71 -34.35
C LEU A 433 -12.65 -29.77 -35.12
N LYS A 434 -12.31 -30.15 -36.36
CA LYS A 434 -11.49 -29.35 -37.27
C LYS A 434 -12.38 -28.70 -38.33
N VAL A 435 -12.28 -27.38 -38.46
CA VAL A 435 -13.01 -26.62 -39.49
C VAL A 435 -12.09 -26.39 -40.69
N ASP A 436 -12.54 -26.82 -41.86
CA ASP A 436 -11.92 -26.48 -43.14
C ASP A 436 -12.73 -25.39 -43.82
N ASP A 437 -12.24 -24.16 -43.72
CA ASP A 437 -12.92 -22.92 -44.14
C ASP A 437 -13.16 -22.83 -45.66
N GLN A 438 -12.39 -23.59 -46.46
CA GLN A 438 -12.47 -23.59 -47.93
C GLN A 438 -12.35 -24.99 -48.50
N PHE A 439 -13.06 -25.95 -47.93
CA PHE A 439 -13.10 -27.34 -48.41
C PHE A 439 -13.40 -27.40 -49.92
N ILE A 440 -14.31 -26.54 -50.40
CA ILE A 440 -14.54 -26.30 -51.83
C ILE A 440 -14.52 -24.81 -52.08
N ARG A 441 -13.89 -24.40 -53.18
CA ARG A 441 -13.90 -23.03 -53.67
C ARG A 441 -14.15 -23.00 -55.17
N LYS A 442 -15.30 -22.45 -55.57
CA LYS A 442 -15.69 -22.32 -56.97
C LYS A 442 -15.88 -20.84 -57.35
N PRO A 443 -14.95 -20.23 -58.11
CA PRO A 443 -15.18 -18.91 -58.69
C PRO A 443 -16.22 -18.99 -59.82
N PRO A 444 -16.96 -17.90 -60.08
CA PRO A 444 -17.90 -17.84 -61.21
C PRO A 444 -17.13 -17.75 -62.52
N ASN A 445 -17.11 -18.83 -63.29
CA ASN A 445 -16.23 -18.97 -64.46
C ASN A 445 -16.95 -19.38 -65.76
N VAL A 446 -18.25 -19.67 -65.71
CA VAL A 446 -19.04 -20.05 -66.89
C VAL A 446 -19.98 -18.90 -67.28
N ARG A 447 -19.79 -18.29 -68.44
CA ARG A 447 -20.67 -17.21 -68.95
C ARG A 447 -22.07 -17.73 -69.30
N ARG A 448 -23.09 -16.94 -68.98
CA ARG A 448 -24.51 -17.12 -69.33
C ARG A 448 -25.06 -15.84 -69.97
N GLU A 449 -26.28 -15.90 -70.49
CA GLU A 449 -26.94 -14.74 -71.10
C GLU A 449 -27.10 -13.58 -70.11
N GLY A 450 -27.15 -12.34 -70.61
CA GLY A 450 -27.37 -11.14 -69.80
C GLY A 450 -26.19 -10.73 -68.90
N GLY A 451 -24.98 -11.22 -69.18
CA GLY A 451 -23.78 -10.88 -68.40
C GLY A 451 -23.61 -11.64 -67.09
N TRP A 452 -24.42 -12.69 -66.87
CA TRP A 452 -24.32 -13.55 -65.70
C TRP A 452 -23.21 -14.60 -65.85
N MET A 453 -22.59 -14.93 -64.72
CA MET A 453 -21.53 -15.92 -64.60
C MET A 453 -21.97 -16.99 -63.61
N LEU A 454 -21.92 -18.25 -64.00
CA LEU A 454 -22.30 -19.39 -63.17
C LEU A 454 -21.07 -19.94 -62.42
N ALA A 455 -21.23 -20.12 -61.10
CA ALA A 455 -20.40 -21.02 -60.30
C ALA A 455 -21.25 -22.26 -59.98
N LYS A 456 -20.81 -23.44 -60.43
CA LYS A 456 -21.48 -24.72 -60.14
C LYS A 456 -20.45 -25.79 -59.83
N GLN A 457 -20.70 -26.59 -58.80
CA GLN A 457 -19.83 -27.69 -58.43
C GLN A 457 -20.63 -28.81 -57.75
N THR A 458 -20.42 -30.05 -58.21
CA THR A 458 -20.92 -31.26 -57.55
C THR A 458 -19.78 -31.92 -56.79
N PHE A 459 -20.07 -32.44 -55.60
CA PHE A 459 -19.09 -33.04 -54.71
C PHE A 459 -19.74 -34.08 -53.80
N VAL A 460 -18.90 -34.94 -53.19
CA VAL A 460 -19.31 -35.95 -52.22
C VAL A 460 -18.66 -35.64 -50.88
N LEU A 461 -19.42 -35.76 -49.79
CA LEU A 461 -18.92 -35.50 -48.45
C LEU A 461 -18.00 -36.61 -47.93
N PRO A 462 -16.84 -36.28 -47.34
CA PRO A 462 -15.93 -37.27 -46.80
C PRO A 462 -16.50 -37.97 -45.55
N ALA A 463 -15.98 -39.17 -45.24
CA ALA A 463 -16.40 -40.07 -44.15
C ALA A 463 -16.54 -39.40 -42.75
N ASN A 464 -15.79 -38.34 -42.47
CA ASN A 464 -15.70 -37.71 -41.15
C ASN A 464 -16.43 -36.35 -41.09
N SER A 465 -17.36 -36.11 -42.01
CA SER A 465 -18.12 -34.85 -42.08
C SER A 465 -19.19 -34.82 -40.99
N ARG A 466 -19.34 -33.68 -40.32
CA ARG A 466 -20.33 -33.48 -39.25
C ARG A 466 -21.35 -32.41 -39.58
N SER A 467 -20.88 -31.29 -40.13
CA SER A 467 -21.74 -30.21 -40.60
C SER A 467 -21.01 -29.33 -41.61
N MET A 468 -21.75 -28.55 -42.38
CA MET A 468 -21.20 -27.61 -43.34
C MET A 468 -21.91 -26.25 -43.30
N ARG A 469 -21.30 -25.27 -43.95
CA ARG A 469 -21.93 -24.00 -44.32
C ARG A 469 -21.53 -23.61 -45.73
N VAL A 470 -22.44 -22.98 -46.45
CA VAL A 470 -22.17 -22.39 -47.75
C VAL A 470 -21.83 -20.93 -47.55
N GLN A 471 -20.76 -20.46 -48.19
CA GLN A 471 -20.31 -19.09 -48.07
C GLN A 471 -20.09 -18.43 -49.43
N LEU A 472 -20.37 -17.14 -49.49
CA LEU A 472 -19.87 -16.26 -50.53
C LEU A 472 -18.68 -15.51 -49.95
N VAL A 473 -17.48 -15.72 -50.47
CA VAL A 473 -16.24 -15.13 -49.94
C VAL A 473 -15.54 -14.35 -51.04
N GLY A 474 -15.16 -13.10 -50.77
CA GLY A 474 -14.44 -12.30 -51.75
C GLY A 474 -13.67 -11.12 -51.17
N LYS A 475 -12.59 -10.74 -51.86
CA LYS A 475 -11.82 -9.51 -51.65
C LYS A 475 -11.82 -8.73 -52.96
N PHE A 476 -12.77 -7.80 -53.07
CA PHE A 476 -12.98 -7.06 -54.31
C PHE A 476 -13.30 -5.59 -54.08
N ARG A 477 -13.17 -4.81 -55.14
CA ARG A 477 -13.69 -3.46 -55.27
C ARG A 477 -14.74 -3.44 -56.39
N GLY A 478 -15.90 -2.87 -56.11
CA GLY A 478 -17.04 -2.80 -57.04
C GLY A 478 -18.31 -3.38 -56.42
N GLN A 479 -19.31 -3.63 -57.27
CA GLN A 479 -20.58 -4.26 -56.92
C GLN A 479 -20.68 -5.66 -57.53
N VAL A 480 -21.23 -6.63 -56.80
CA VAL A 480 -21.56 -7.96 -57.31
C VAL A 480 -23.01 -8.27 -56.98
N GLU A 481 -23.78 -8.68 -57.98
CA GLU A 481 -25.13 -9.19 -57.79
C GLU A 481 -25.09 -10.71 -57.81
N VAL A 482 -25.74 -11.35 -56.84
CA VAL A 482 -25.80 -12.81 -56.71
C VAL A 482 -27.25 -13.26 -56.62
N LYS A 483 -27.66 -14.13 -57.53
CA LYS A 483 -28.98 -14.76 -57.52
C LYS A 483 -28.85 -16.27 -57.68
N ASP A 484 -29.97 -16.97 -57.58
CA ASP A 484 -30.05 -18.39 -57.87
C ASP A 484 -29.02 -19.20 -57.06
N LEU A 485 -28.93 -18.90 -55.76
CA LEU A 485 -28.04 -19.56 -54.82
C LEU A 485 -28.72 -20.79 -54.24
N PHE A 486 -28.26 -21.98 -54.63
CA PHE A 486 -28.89 -23.25 -54.28
C PHE A 486 -27.83 -24.28 -53.84
N LEU A 487 -28.24 -25.15 -52.92
CA LEU A 487 -27.55 -26.39 -52.59
C LEU A 487 -28.57 -27.51 -52.72
N GLU A 488 -28.33 -28.46 -53.62
CA GLU A 488 -29.27 -29.55 -53.94
C GLU A 488 -28.62 -30.90 -53.65
N ARG A 489 -29.39 -31.83 -53.09
CA ARG A 489 -29.01 -33.24 -53.01
C ARG A 489 -29.12 -33.87 -54.39
N LYS A 490 -28.10 -34.65 -54.76
CA LYS A 490 -28.08 -35.42 -56.02
C LYS A 490 -28.00 -36.90 -55.71
N ASP A 491 -28.72 -37.68 -56.50
CA ASP A 491 -28.62 -39.14 -56.51
C ASP A 491 -27.32 -39.62 -57.18
#